data_AF-A0A7Y2F786-F1
#
_entry.id   AF-A0A7Y2F786-F1
#
_cell.length_a   1.000
_cell.length_b   1.000
_cell.length_c   1.000
_cell.angle_alpha   90.00
_cell.angle_beta   90.00
_cell.angle_gamma   90.00
#
_symmetry.space_group_name_H-M   'P 1'
#
loop_
_entity.id
_entity.type
_entity.pdbx_description
1 polymer ?
#
loop_
_entity_poly.entity_id
_entity_poly.type
_entity_poly.pdbx_seq_one_letter_code
_entity_poly.pdbx_strand_id
1 'polypeptide(L)' 'MTRASTITRLDSLDEADLDRSGVNHPTGTVDLFGTYRRCFQYSADHWFMHGSQLADARCGAGLAPMWY' A
#
# COMPACT_ATOMS: atom_id res chain seq x y z
N MET A 1 11.45 2.14 8.85
CA MET A 1 11.04 0.82 8.33
C MET A 1 11.82 0.58 7.04
N THR A 2 12.49 -0.56 6.88
CA THR A 2 13.26 -0.89 5.66
C THR A 2 12.52 -1.91 4.82
N ARG A 3 12.82 -1.99 3.51
CA ARG A 3 12.27 -3.05 2.65
C ARG A 3 12.47 -4.44 3.26
N ALA A 4 13.67 -4.73 3.78
CA ALA A 4 13.98 -6.01 4.40
C ALA A 4 13.06 -6.31 5.60
N SER A 5 12.87 -5.35 6.51
CA SER A 5 11.98 -5.55 7.66
C SER A 5 10.51 -5.76 7.26
N THR A 6 10.06 -5.11 6.18
CA THR A 6 8.71 -5.29 5.65
C THR A 6 8.53 -6.69 5.07
N ILE A 7 9.47 -7.15 4.25
CA ILE A 7 9.42 -8.48 3.65
C ILE A 7 9.43 -9.56 4.74
N THR A 8 10.36 -9.49 5.70
CA THR A 8 10.38 -10.44 6.83
C THR A 8 9.06 -10.49 7.60
N ARG A 9 8.35 -9.36 7.75
CA ARG A 9 7.05 -9.32 8.41
C ARG A 9 5.94 -9.94 7.55
N LEU A 10 5.96 -9.73 6.24
CA LEU A 10 5.00 -10.31 5.31
C LEU A 10 5.19 -11.83 5.19
N ASP A 11 6.43 -12.30 5.12
CA ASP A 11 6.78 -13.72 5.04
C ASP A 11 6.36 -14.50 6.31
N SER A 12 6.12 -13.79 7.42
CA SER A 12 5.67 -14.38 8.67
C SER A 12 4.14 -14.49 8.79
N LEU A 13 3.39 -14.09 7.76
CA LEU A 13 1.93 -14.16 7.74
C LEU A 13 1.46 -15.35 6.90
N ASP A 14 0.33 -15.94 7.28
CA ASP A 14 -0.38 -16.88 6.43
C ASP A 14 -1.60 -16.23 5.76
N GLU A 15 -2.30 -16.98 4.91
CA GLU A 15 -3.48 -16.44 4.22
C GLU A 15 -4.64 -16.16 5.18
N ALA A 16 -4.76 -16.91 6.28
CA ALA A 16 -5.81 -16.72 7.27
C ALA A 16 -5.61 -15.41 8.06
N ASP A 17 -4.37 -14.94 8.21
CA ASP A 17 -4.08 -13.64 8.79
C ASP A 17 -4.72 -12.47 8.01
N LEU A 18 -5.03 -12.65 6.71
CA LEU A 18 -5.65 -11.60 5.90
C LEU A 18 -7.04 -11.21 6.40
N ASP A 19 -7.73 -12.11 7.09
CA ASP A 19 -9.08 -11.88 7.61
C ASP A 19 -9.07 -11.32 9.05
N ARG A 20 -7.88 -11.15 9.65
CA ARG A 20 -7.74 -10.51 10.96
C ARG A 20 -8.13 -9.05 10.89
N SER A 21 -8.78 -8.59 11.95
CA SER A 21 -9.20 -7.20 12.10
C SER A 21 -8.00 -6.25 12.00
N GLY A 22 -8.16 -5.20 11.20
CA GLY A 22 -7.21 -4.10 11.12
C GLY A 22 -7.08 -3.38 12.46
N VAL A 23 -5.87 -2.91 12.77
CA VAL A 23 -5.62 -2.19 14.03
C VAL A 23 -6.00 -0.71 13.84
N ASN A 24 -6.80 -0.16 14.75
CA ASN A 24 -7.04 1.28 14.90
C ASN A 24 -7.50 2.02 13.62
N HIS A 25 -8.38 1.42 12.82
CA HIS A 25 -8.98 2.16 11.71
C HIS A 25 -9.89 3.30 12.20
N PRO A 26 -9.94 4.45 11.52
CA PRO A 26 -10.90 5.51 11.84
C PRO A 26 -12.36 5.03 11.75
N THR A 27 -13.24 5.61 12.58
CA THR A 27 -14.68 5.32 12.51
C THR A 27 -15.22 5.56 11.10
N GLY A 28 -16.01 4.61 10.58
CA GLY A 28 -16.59 4.69 9.24
C GLY A 28 -15.68 4.24 8.10
N THR A 29 -14.48 3.73 8.38
CA THR A 29 -13.53 3.26 7.36
C THR A 29 -13.33 1.75 7.33
N VAL A 30 -14.26 0.99 7.92
CA VAL A 30 -14.16 -0.48 8.04
C VAL A 30 -14.07 -1.17 6.67
N ASP A 31 -14.74 -0.63 5.65
CA ASP A 31 -14.69 -1.21 4.30
C ASP A 31 -13.31 -1.04 3.63
N LEU A 32 -12.51 -0.08 4.10
CA LEU A 32 -11.18 0.24 3.58
C LEU A 32 -10.04 -0.34 4.43
N PHE A 33 -10.24 -0.45 5.74
CA PHE A 33 -9.18 -0.82 6.70
C PHE A 33 -9.62 -1.86 7.73
N GLY A 34 -10.78 -2.48 7.56
CA GLY A 34 -11.37 -3.42 8.52
C GLY A 34 -10.61 -4.72 8.69
N THR A 35 -9.83 -5.13 7.70
CA THR A 35 -9.00 -6.34 7.77
C THR A 35 -7.60 -6.10 7.22
N TYR A 36 -6.67 -6.99 7.54
CA TYR A 36 -5.31 -6.95 6.96
C TYR A 36 -5.35 -7.01 5.44
N ARG A 37 -6.24 -7.82 4.86
CA ARG A 37 -6.49 -7.87 3.40
C ARG A 37 -6.77 -6.48 2.83
N ARG A 38 -7.71 -5.76 3.45
CA ARG A 38 -8.12 -4.41 3.01
C ARG A 38 -6.98 -3.41 3.18
N CYS A 39 -6.28 -3.45 4.31
CA CYS A 39 -5.11 -2.60 4.54
C CYS A 39 -3.97 -2.84 3.54
N PHE A 40 -3.66 -4.09 3.20
CA PHE A 40 -2.62 -4.42 2.22
C PHE A 40 -3.02 -4.03 0.80
N GLN A 41 -4.28 -4.26 0.42
CA GLN A 41 -4.81 -3.79 -0.86
C GLN A 41 -4.69 -2.27 -0.96
N TYR A 42 -5.15 -1.54 0.06
CA TYR A 42 -5.04 -0.09 0.10
C TYR A 42 -3.58 0.38 -0.01
N SER A 43 -2.65 -0.28 0.68
CA SER A 43 -1.23 0.08 0.64
C SER A 43 -0.65 -0.08 -0.77
N ALA A 44 -1.04 -1.14 -1.50
CA ALA A 44 -0.65 -1.35 -2.88
C ALA A 44 -1.25 -0.28 -3.81
N ASP A 45 -2.55 -0.04 -3.71
CA ASP A 45 -3.26 0.96 -4.51
C ASP A 45 -2.70 2.37 -4.26
N HIS A 46 -2.37 2.68 -3.01
CA HIS A 46 -1.79 3.95 -2.59
C HIS A 46 -0.41 4.17 -3.21
N TRP A 47 0.44 3.13 -3.24
CA TRP A 47 1.73 3.20 -3.93
C TRP A 47 1.55 3.48 -5.43
N PHE A 48 0.63 2.77 -6.10
CA PHE A 48 0.36 3.03 -7.52
C PHE A 48 -0.14 4.45 -7.77
N MET A 49 -1.06 4.96 -6.94
CA MET A 49 -1.56 6.32 -7.06
C MET A 49 -0.43 7.35 -6.97
N HIS A 50 0.42 7.27 -5.94
CA HIS A 50 1.53 8.22 -5.79
C HIS A 50 2.63 8.02 -6.84
N GLY A 51 2.88 6.78 -7.26
CA GLY A 51 3.79 6.46 -8.35
C GLY A 51 3.39 7.15 -9.65
N SER A 52 2.11 7.06 -10.02
CA SER A 52 1.56 7.72 -11.21
C SER A 52 1.60 9.24 -11.10
N GLN A 53 1.21 9.80 -9.94
CA GLN A 53 1.33 11.25 -9.71
C GLN A 53 2.76 11.75 -9.88
N LEU A 54 3.75 10.99 -9.39
CA LEU A 54 5.15 11.33 -9.55
C LEU A 54 5.63 11.20 -11.01
N ALA A 55 5.19 10.17 -11.73
CA ALA A 55 5.49 10.00 -13.15
C ALA A 55 4.95 11.20 -13.96
N ASP A 56 3.71 11.60 -13.71
CA ASP A 56 3.08 12.76 -14.36
C ASP A 56 3.81 14.06 -14.03
N ALA A 57 4.17 14.28 -12.76
CA ALA A 57 4.91 15.46 -12.34
C ALA A 57 6.28 15.56 -13.03
N ARG A 58 6.96 14.42 -13.25
CA ARG A 58 8.23 14.37 -13.99
C ARG A 58 8.05 14.74 -15.45
N CYS A 59 7.04 14.19 -16.11
CA CYS A 59 6.68 14.57 -17.47
C CYS A 59 6.42 16.08 -17.59
N GLY A 60 5.65 16.64 -16.65
CA GLY A 60 5.38 18.08 -16.57
C GLY A 60 6.64 18.93 -16.38
N ALA A 61 7.68 18.38 -15.74
CA ALA A 61 8.99 19.01 -15.58
C ALA A 61 9.95 18.77 -16.78
N GLY A 62 9.49 18.15 -17.86
CA GLY A 62 10.32 17.81 -19.02
C GLY A 62 11.30 16.65 -18.77
N LEU A 63 11.13 15.90 -17.69
CA LEU A 63 11.89 14.70 -17.39
C LEU A 63 11.17 13.47 -17.95
N ALA A 64 11.92 12.42 -18.27
CA ALA A 64 11.32 11.12 -18.58
C ALA A 64 10.45 10.63 -17.40
N PRO A 65 9.31 9.97 -17.67
CA PRO A 65 8.47 9.40 -16.63
C PRO A 65 9.29 8.46 -15.75
N MET A 66 8.94 8.37 -14.47
CA MET A 66 9.53 7.33 -13.64
C MET A 66 8.89 6.00 -14.03
N TRP A 67 9.72 5.02 -14.38
CA TRP A 67 9.33 3.66 -14.76
C TRP A 67 8.55 3.57 -16.09
N TYR A 68 9.29 3.32 -17.18
CA TYR A 68 8.99 2.44 -18.32
C TYR A 68 10.33 1.93 -18.87
#